data_AF-A0A6V8KEE7-F1
#
_entry.id   AF-A0A6V8KEE7-F1
#
_cell.length_a   1.000
_cell.length_b   1.000
_cell.length_c   1.000
_cell.angle_alpha   90.00
_cell.angle_beta   90.00
_cell.angle_gamma   90.00
#
_symmetry.space_group_name_H-M   'P 1'
#
loop_
_entity.id
_entity.type
_entity.pdbx_description
1 polymer ?
#
loop_
_entity_poly.entity_id
_entity_poly.type
_entity_poly.pdbx_seq_one_letter_code
_entity_poly.pdbx_strand_id
1 'polypeptide(L)'
;MRTEEDLRAALVEREVLAPDRDRVLERARRTAVRRRRRHTAGAAAATAAVMAAGLPVAVHQWSGGPDRQDPVRTVTAPVAGTAATPSSAPVPSGPRPPFAFTLRPGPIAGFTLQPMGVNADVQIAAIRPAGEGPARAQLFVHRADTKSRAAWDVSDSPARVRVNGKPAWYSVKGAASAIRWEHAPGGWAVIETSGPPLPQQTLVSLAEAVRFTAPYEVTVPYRLSYLPAGYRPFHVVQASPAALSVVQLERDGGAMDITVLDGPPSGRPGWRPDRTIAGRPAQCTDLVDGRRCAVDFGTFTVDVGSGTVSRAEMARVVAGMSFADVRDPATWHELDAALPAR
;
A
#
# COMPACT_ATOMS: atom_id res chain seq x y z
N MET A 1 54.33 -25.99 -24.03
CA MET A 1 52.95 -26.55 -24.04
C MET A 1 52.60 -26.89 -22.61
N ARG A 2 51.45 -26.43 -22.10
CA ARG A 2 50.96 -26.90 -20.80
C ARG A 2 50.35 -28.28 -21.00
N THR A 3 50.75 -29.24 -20.18
CA THR A 3 50.20 -30.59 -20.21
C THR A 3 48.81 -30.61 -19.56
N GLU A 4 48.06 -31.68 -19.77
CA GLU A 4 46.80 -31.90 -19.03
C GLU A 4 47.04 -31.92 -17.50
N GLU A 5 48.21 -32.40 -17.09
CA GLU A 5 48.65 -32.48 -15.71
C GLU A 5 48.85 -31.09 -15.09
N ASP A 6 49.42 -30.15 -15.86
CA ASP A 6 49.54 -28.74 -15.44
C ASP A 6 48.17 -28.08 -15.23
N LEU A 7 47.18 -28.44 -16.06
CA LEU A 7 45.81 -27.92 -15.94
C LEU A 7 45.09 -28.51 -14.72
N ARG A 8 45.27 -29.79 -14.43
CA ARG A 8 44.71 -30.43 -13.22
C ARG A 8 45.33 -29.84 -11.95
N ALA A 9 46.65 -29.69 -11.91
CA ALA A 9 47.34 -29.06 -10.79
C ALA A 9 46.85 -27.62 -10.54
N ALA A 10 46.71 -26.83 -11.60
CA ALA A 10 46.20 -25.46 -11.51
C ALA A 10 44.73 -25.37 -11.06
N LEU A 11 43.90 -26.36 -11.38
CA LEU A 11 42.50 -26.42 -10.92
C LEU A 11 42.41 -26.77 -9.43
N VAL A 12 43.21 -27.73 -8.96
CA VAL A 12 43.27 -28.10 -7.54
C VAL A 12 43.75 -26.92 -6.69
N GLU A 13 44.78 -26.19 -7.15
CA GLU A 13 45.27 -25.00 -6.47
C GLU A 13 44.20 -23.89 -6.40
N ARG A 14 43.41 -23.73 -7.47
CA ARG A 14 42.30 -22.77 -7.50
C ARG A 14 41.10 -23.17 -6.65
N GLU A 15 40.86 -24.46 -6.45
CA GLU A 15 39.78 -24.95 -5.60
C GLU A 15 40.05 -24.64 -4.11
N VAL A 16 41.31 -24.69 -3.68
CA VAL A 16 41.72 -24.28 -2.32
C VAL A 16 41.53 -22.77 -2.09
N LEU A 17 41.71 -21.96 -3.14
CA LEU A 17 41.52 -20.51 -3.09
C LEU A 17 40.07 -20.09 -3.36
N ALA A 18 39.19 -21.04 -3.70
CA ALA A 18 37.80 -20.73 -3.95
C ALA A 18 37.12 -20.28 -2.64
N PRO A 19 36.34 -19.18 -2.65
CA PRO A 19 35.58 -18.80 -1.47
C PRO A 19 34.65 -19.93 -1.06
N ASP A 20 34.55 -20.19 0.24
CA ASP A 20 33.64 -21.17 0.83
C ASP A 20 32.25 -21.05 0.19
N ARG A 21 31.86 -22.12 -0.52
CA ARG A 21 30.61 -22.22 -1.28
C ARG A 21 29.41 -21.86 -0.40
N ASP A 22 29.39 -22.32 0.84
CA ASP A 22 28.27 -22.10 1.75
C ASP A 22 28.21 -20.64 2.16
N ARG A 23 29.35 -19.98 2.39
CA ARG A 23 29.40 -18.53 2.64
C ARG A 23 28.95 -17.70 1.44
N VAL A 24 29.30 -18.11 0.21
CA VAL A 24 28.85 -17.42 -1.01
C VAL A 24 27.34 -17.57 -1.19
N LEU A 25 26.82 -18.80 -1.03
CA LEU A 25 25.38 -19.06 -1.12
C LEU A 25 24.61 -18.37 0.00
N GLU A 26 25.15 -18.31 1.21
CA GLU A 26 24.55 -17.60 2.32
C GLU A 26 24.53 -16.09 2.07
N ARG A 27 25.60 -15.51 1.54
CA ARG A 27 25.66 -14.09 1.16
C ARG A 27 24.66 -13.77 0.04
N ALA A 28 24.55 -14.66 -0.96
CA ALA A 28 23.55 -14.54 -2.04
C ALA A 28 22.12 -14.63 -1.49
N ARG A 29 21.84 -15.60 -0.60
CA ARG A 29 20.54 -15.75 0.08
C ARG A 29 20.21 -14.53 0.94
N ARG A 30 21.15 -14.02 1.76
CA ARG A 30 20.95 -12.79 2.56
C ARG A 30 20.69 -11.58 1.68
N THR A 31 21.37 -11.46 0.54
CA THR A 31 21.17 -10.36 -0.42
C THR A 31 19.82 -10.45 -1.13
N ALA A 32 19.43 -11.66 -1.57
CA ALA A 32 18.12 -11.91 -2.17
C ALA A 32 16.98 -11.68 -1.17
N VAL A 33 17.14 -12.12 0.10
CA VAL A 33 16.19 -11.86 1.18
C VAL A 33 16.12 -10.37 1.49
N ARG A 34 17.24 -9.63 1.53
CA ARG A 34 17.23 -8.17 1.70
C ARG A 34 16.51 -7.46 0.55
N ARG A 35 16.75 -7.87 -0.70
CA ARG A 35 16.06 -7.30 -1.87
C ARG A 35 14.57 -7.61 -1.85
N ARG A 36 14.20 -8.86 -1.56
CA ARG A 36 12.79 -9.29 -1.43
C ARG A 36 12.09 -8.58 -0.27
N ARG A 37 12.76 -8.43 0.89
CA ARG A 37 12.27 -7.64 2.02
C ARG A 37 12.16 -6.16 1.69
N ARG A 38 13.03 -5.58 0.87
CA ARG A 38 12.86 -4.18 0.40
C ARG A 38 11.64 -4.03 -0.49
N HIS A 39 11.37 -4.98 -1.38
CA HIS A 39 10.17 -4.95 -2.22
C HIS A 39 8.88 -5.23 -1.44
N THR A 40 8.88 -6.17 -0.49
CA THR A 40 7.69 -6.47 0.33
C THR A 40 7.50 -5.48 1.48
N ALA A 41 8.57 -4.94 2.06
CA ALA A 41 8.49 -3.88 3.05
C ALA A 41 8.14 -2.53 2.40
N GLY A 42 8.44 -2.28 1.12
CA GLY A 42 7.90 -1.10 0.43
C GLY A 42 6.36 -1.08 0.44
N ALA A 43 5.75 -2.24 0.17
CA ALA A 43 4.30 -2.43 0.23
C ALA A 43 3.75 -2.49 1.66
N ALA A 44 4.40 -3.24 2.57
CA ALA A 44 3.92 -3.42 3.96
C ALA A 44 4.26 -2.24 4.88
N ALA A 45 5.34 -1.49 4.65
CA ALA A 45 5.71 -0.31 5.44
C ALA A 45 4.88 0.92 5.05
N ALA A 46 4.38 1.02 3.82
CA ALA A 46 3.36 2.01 3.49
C ALA A 46 2.06 1.74 4.26
N THR A 47 1.67 0.47 4.42
CA THR A 47 0.54 0.07 5.28
C THR A 47 0.84 0.22 6.77
N ALA A 48 2.08 -0.02 7.19
CA ALA A 48 2.51 0.22 8.57
C ALA A 48 2.66 1.71 8.88
N ALA A 49 2.94 2.59 7.92
CA ALA A 49 2.92 4.04 8.10
C ALA A 49 1.49 4.56 8.31
N VAL A 50 0.50 3.96 7.65
CA VAL A 50 -0.93 4.19 7.95
C VAL A 50 -1.29 3.74 9.37
N MET A 51 -0.64 2.67 9.87
CA MET A 51 -0.87 2.16 11.25
C MET A 51 -0.03 2.90 12.32
N ALA A 52 1.17 3.38 12.00
CA ALA A 52 2.08 4.06 12.92
C ALA A 52 1.81 5.57 13.05
N ALA A 53 1.06 6.16 12.10
CA ALA A 53 0.39 7.44 12.32
C ALA A 53 -0.78 7.32 13.32
N GLY A 54 -1.16 6.09 13.70
CA GLY A 54 -1.95 5.79 14.90
C GLY A 54 -1.10 5.93 16.17
N LEU A 55 -0.71 7.16 16.50
CA LEU A 55 -0.40 7.50 17.88
C LEU A 55 -1.65 7.23 18.74
N PRO A 56 -1.51 6.77 20.00
CA PRO A 56 -2.64 6.62 20.89
C PRO A 56 -3.30 7.99 21.07
N VAL A 57 -4.50 8.15 20.51
CA VAL A 57 -5.41 9.20 20.96
C VAL A 57 -5.72 8.84 22.40
N ALA A 58 -5.09 9.55 23.33
CA ALA A 58 -5.56 9.61 24.69
C ALA A 58 -6.99 10.13 24.62
N VAL A 59 -7.95 9.23 24.80
CA VAL A 59 -9.37 9.54 24.89
C VAL A 59 -9.52 10.47 26.08
N HIS A 60 -9.57 11.77 25.84
CA HIS A 60 -9.92 12.74 26.86
C HIS A 60 -11.41 12.57 27.13
N GLN A 61 -11.68 11.82 28.18
CA GLN A 61 -12.99 11.47 28.68
C GLN A 61 -13.68 12.76 29.14
N TRP A 62 -14.50 13.34 28.26
CA TRP A 62 -15.33 14.50 28.59
C TRP A 62 -16.48 14.03 29.48
N SER A 63 -16.39 14.39 30.75
CA SER A 63 -17.40 14.15 31.78
C SER A 63 -18.58 15.12 31.62
N GLY A 64 -19.77 14.53 31.39
CA GLY A 64 -21.02 14.82 32.10
C GLY A 64 -21.68 16.21 31.98
N GLY A 65 -22.84 16.26 31.33
CA GLY A 65 -23.91 17.25 31.52
C GLY A 65 -25.27 16.66 31.11
N PRO A 66 -26.37 16.91 31.84
CA PRO A 66 -27.48 15.96 31.96
C PRO A 66 -28.56 16.04 30.86
N ASP A 67 -29.16 14.86 30.66
CA ASP A 67 -30.46 14.51 30.07
C ASP A 67 -31.28 15.59 29.36
N ARG A 68 -31.39 15.42 28.04
CA ARG A 68 -32.56 15.86 27.26
C ARG A 68 -33.13 14.63 26.55
N GLN A 69 -34.19 14.06 27.13
CA GLN A 69 -34.98 13.02 26.48
C GLN A 69 -35.80 13.65 25.35
N ASP A 70 -35.43 13.39 24.10
CA ASP A 70 -36.31 13.61 22.95
C ASP A 70 -37.20 12.38 22.71
N PRO A 71 -38.46 12.58 22.26
CA PRO A 71 -39.45 11.52 22.17
C PRO A 71 -39.11 10.50 21.07
N VAL A 72 -39.46 9.24 21.38
CA VAL A 72 -39.34 8.06 20.52
C VAL A 72 -39.93 8.32 19.14
N ARG A 73 -39.05 8.36 18.13
CA ARG A 73 -39.44 8.39 16.71
C ARG A 73 -39.76 6.97 16.26
N THR A 74 -41.02 6.71 15.95
CA THR A 74 -41.47 5.44 15.37
C THR A 74 -40.79 5.24 14.02
N VAL A 75 -39.89 4.25 13.92
CA VAL A 75 -39.22 3.87 12.67
C VAL A 75 -40.17 2.95 11.90
N THR A 76 -40.73 3.46 10.81
CA THR A 76 -41.48 2.65 9.84
C THR A 76 -40.53 1.68 9.16
N ALA A 77 -40.85 0.38 9.16
CA ALA A 77 -40.05 -0.65 8.51
C ALA A 77 -39.88 -0.34 7.00
N PRO A 78 -38.67 -0.49 6.42
CA PRO A 78 -38.48 -0.28 4.99
C PRO A 78 -39.24 -1.35 4.20
N VAL A 79 -40.04 -0.90 3.24
CA VAL A 79 -40.70 -1.75 2.25
C VAL A 79 -39.62 -2.53 1.50
N ALA A 80 -39.77 -3.85 1.45
CA ALA A 80 -38.86 -4.75 0.75
C ALA A 80 -38.85 -4.44 -0.76
N GLY A 81 -37.93 -3.57 -1.18
CA GLY A 81 -37.65 -3.31 -2.58
C GLY A 81 -37.08 -4.57 -3.24
N THR A 82 -37.63 -4.93 -4.39
CA THR A 82 -37.18 -6.03 -5.24
C THR A 82 -35.66 -5.94 -5.43
N ALA A 83 -34.91 -6.90 -4.89
CA ALA A 83 -33.47 -6.94 -5.02
C ALA A 83 -33.11 -7.05 -6.51
N ALA A 84 -32.51 -5.99 -7.07
CA ALA A 84 -32.04 -5.98 -8.44
C ALA A 84 -31.07 -7.15 -8.65
N THR A 85 -31.36 -7.99 -9.64
CA THR A 85 -30.51 -9.11 -10.03
C THR A 85 -29.10 -8.56 -10.31
N PRO A 86 -28.04 -9.10 -9.67
CA PRO A 86 -26.69 -8.56 -9.83
C PRO A 86 -26.26 -8.70 -11.29
N SER A 87 -26.20 -7.58 -12.00
CA SER A 87 -25.66 -7.50 -13.35
C SER A 87 -24.18 -7.88 -13.31
N SER A 88 -23.85 -9.04 -13.86
CA SER A 88 -22.48 -9.46 -14.14
C SER A 88 -21.96 -8.64 -15.32
N ALA A 89 -21.60 -7.38 -15.07
CA ALA A 89 -20.90 -6.59 -16.07
C ALA A 89 -19.63 -7.36 -16.48
N PRO A 90 -19.35 -7.51 -17.78
CA PRO A 90 -18.17 -8.21 -18.24
C PRO A 90 -16.92 -7.54 -17.66
N VAL A 91 -16.00 -8.35 -17.14
CA VAL A 91 -14.70 -7.86 -16.67
C VAL A 91 -13.99 -7.22 -17.88
N PRO A 92 -13.55 -5.96 -17.80
CA PRO A 92 -12.86 -5.30 -18.90
C PRO A 92 -11.63 -6.13 -19.30
N SER A 93 -11.54 -6.50 -20.57
CA SER A 93 -10.52 -7.40 -21.12
C SER A 93 -9.25 -6.67 -21.62
N GLY A 94 -8.97 -5.47 -21.10
CA GLY A 94 -7.82 -4.66 -21.49
C GLY A 94 -6.65 -4.69 -20.49
N PRO A 95 -5.42 -4.38 -20.93
CA PRO A 95 -4.30 -4.18 -20.01
C PRO A 95 -4.62 -3.00 -19.06
N ARG A 96 -4.55 -3.26 -17.76
CA ARG A 96 -4.70 -2.23 -16.73
C ARG A 96 -3.52 -1.25 -16.81
N PRO A 97 -3.75 0.08 -16.81
CA PRO A 97 -2.68 1.06 -16.62
C PRO A 97 -1.91 0.81 -15.32
N PRO A 98 -0.60 1.08 -15.24
CA PRO A 98 0.21 0.75 -14.05
C PRO A 98 -0.33 1.33 -12.74
N PHE A 99 -1.00 2.48 -12.78
CA PHE A 99 -1.51 3.18 -11.60
C PHE A 99 -3.03 3.36 -11.60
N ALA A 100 -3.75 2.46 -12.24
CA ALA A 100 -5.21 2.47 -12.22
C ALA A 100 -5.79 1.43 -11.26
N PHE A 101 -6.85 1.81 -10.58
CA PHE A 101 -7.68 0.89 -9.80
C PHE A 101 -8.74 0.24 -10.68
N THR A 102 -9.09 -1.00 -10.38
CA THR A 102 -10.20 -1.74 -11.00
C THR A 102 -11.18 -2.26 -9.96
N LEU A 103 -10.99 -1.90 -8.69
CA LEU A 103 -11.85 -2.30 -7.59
C LEU A 103 -12.94 -1.26 -7.38
N ARG A 104 -14.21 -1.68 -7.35
CA ARG A 104 -15.30 -0.76 -7.03
C ARG A 104 -15.35 -0.52 -5.51
N PRO A 105 -15.15 0.72 -5.01
CA PRO A 105 -15.33 1.02 -3.59
C PRO A 105 -16.80 0.87 -3.18
N GLY A 106 -17.04 0.55 -1.90
CA GLY A 106 -18.37 0.52 -1.31
C GLY A 106 -18.67 -0.73 -0.48
N PRO A 107 -19.95 -0.98 -0.15
CA PRO A 107 -20.33 -2.07 0.73
C PRO A 107 -20.17 -3.45 0.08
N ILE A 108 -19.65 -4.42 0.83
CA ILE A 108 -19.50 -5.83 0.45
C ILE A 108 -19.78 -6.75 1.65
N ALA A 109 -20.83 -7.57 1.60
CA ALA A 109 -21.11 -8.60 2.61
C ALA A 109 -21.05 -8.14 4.09
N GLY A 110 -21.57 -6.94 4.41
CA GLY A 110 -21.52 -6.36 5.77
C GLY A 110 -20.22 -5.62 6.12
N PHE A 111 -19.35 -5.43 5.15
CA PHE A 111 -18.11 -4.66 5.22
C PHE A 111 -18.13 -3.52 4.20
N THR A 112 -17.12 -2.67 4.24
CA THR A 112 -16.82 -1.66 3.22
C THR A 112 -15.46 -1.97 2.63
N LEU A 113 -15.39 -2.02 1.29
CA LEU A 113 -14.17 -2.11 0.52
C LEU A 113 -13.71 -0.71 0.11
N GLN A 114 -12.45 -0.41 0.42
CA GLN A 114 -11.84 0.89 0.12
C GLN A 114 -10.49 0.66 -0.56
N PRO A 115 -10.37 0.91 -1.88
CA PRO A 115 -9.08 0.92 -2.57
C PRO A 115 -8.14 1.90 -1.86
N MET A 116 -6.92 1.46 -1.59
CA MET A 116 -5.96 2.22 -0.81
C MET A 116 -4.57 2.27 -1.43
N GLY A 117 -4.21 1.34 -2.30
CA GLY A 117 -2.84 1.26 -2.81
C GLY A 117 -2.80 0.67 -4.20
N VAL A 118 -1.94 1.21 -5.06
CA VAL A 118 -1.79 0.71 -6.42
C VAL A 118 -0.37 0.87 -6.92
N ASN A 119 0.12 -0.17 -7.57
CA ASN A 119 1.28 -0.12 -8.44
C ASN A 119 1.03 -0.96 -9.70
N ALA A 120 2.07 -1.04 -10.54
CA ALA A 120 2.05 -1.78 -11.78
C ALA A 120 1.55 -3.20 -11.61
N ASP A 121 1.85 -3.87 -10.50
CA ASP A 121 1.64 -5.30 -10.30
C ASP A 121 0.41 -5.64 -9.44
N VAL A 122 0.10 -4.79 -8.45
CA VAL A 122 -0.88 -5.06 -7.40
C VAL A 122 -1.74 -3.84 -7.07
N GLN A 123 -3.00 -4.11 -6.75
CA GLN A 123 -3.89 -3.18 -6.05
C GLN A 123 -4.17 -3.69 -4.65
N ILE A 124 -4.30 -2.78 -3.71
CA ILE A 124 -4.55 -3.04 -2.30
C ILE A 124 -5.82 -2.29 -1.92
N ALA A 125 -6.73 -2.96 -1.22
CA ALA A 125 -7.91 -2.35 -0.63
C ALA A 125 -8.06 -2.76 0.85
N ALA A 126 -8.54 -1.84 1.68
CA ALA A 126 -9.00 -2.17 3.03
C ALA A 126 -10.38 -2.80 2.95
N ILE A 127 -10.60 -3.79 3.80
CA ILE A 127 -11.93 -4.31 4.12
C ILE A 127 -12.20 -3.98 5.59
N ARG A 128 -13.14 -3.07 5.82
CA ARG A 128 -13.54 -2.58 7.14
C ARG A 128 -14.95 -3.06 7.47
N PRO A 129 -15.30 -3.33 8.73
CA PRO A 129 -16.69 -3.55 9.11
C PRO A 129 -17.56 -2.39 8.64
N ALA A 130 -18.85 -2.62 8.35
CA ALA A 130 -19.79 -1.54 8.08
C ALA A 130 -19.95 -0.67 9.35
N GLY A 131 -19.19 0.42 9.42
CA GLY A 131 -19.08 1.32 10.57
C GLY A 131 -17.67 1.93 10.69
N GLU A 132 -17.47 2.86 11.61
CA GLU A 132 -16.15 3.39 11.93
C GLU A 132 -15.37 2.37 12.76
N GLY A 133 -14.44 1.67 12.11
CA GLY A 133 -13.57 0.69 12.77
C GLY A 133 -12.30 0.41 11.98
N PRO A 134 -11.27 -0.17 12.62
CA PRO A 134 -10.05 -0.56 11.95
C PRO A 134 -10.33 -1.62 10.87
N ALA A 135 -9.47 -1.66 9.85
CA ALA A 135 -9.54 -2.72 8.85
C ALA A 135 -9.43 -4.10 9.50
N ARG A 136 -10.34 -4.99 9.13
CA ARG A 136 -10.33 -6.40 9.56
C ARG A 136 -9.51 -7.26 8.61
N ALA A 137 -9.49 -6.87 7.34
CA ALA A 137 -8.76 -7.56 6.29
C ALA A 137 -8.26 -6.59 5.22
N GLN A 138 -7.36 -7.10 4.38
CA GLN A 138 -6.86 -6.43 3.20
C GLN A 138 -7.12 -7.32 1.99
N LEU A 139 -7.53 -6.71 0.89
CA LEU A 139 -7.65 -7.34 -0.42
C LEU A 139 -6.45 -6.94 -1.27
N PHE A 140 -5.73 -7.92 -1.77
CA PHE A 140 -4.69 -7.78 -2.78
C PHE A 140 -5.20 -8.31 -4.11
N VAL A 141 -5.07 -7.54 -5.18
CA VAL A 141 -5.40 -7.96 -6.55
C VAL A 141 -4.18 -7.88 -7.42
N HIS A 142 -3.69 -9.05 -7.84
CA HIS A 142 -2.51 -9.22 -8.68
C HIS A 142 -2.90 -9.27 -10.15
N ARG A 143 -2.08 -8.64 -10.99
CA ARG A 143 -2.16 -8.80 -12.43
C ARG A 143 -1.74 -10.19 -12.90
N ALA A 144 -2.36 -10.59 -14.00
CA ALA A 144 -2.09 -11.80 -14.73
C ALA A 144 -0.79 -11.69 -15.53
N ASP A 145 0.34 -12.04 -14.91
CA ASP A 145 1.72 -12.02 -15.48
C ASP A 145 2.75 -11.73 -14.37
N THR A 146 2.31 -11.17 -13.26
CA THR A 146 3.22 -10.77 -12.19
C THR A 146 3.88 -11.99 -11.57
N LYS A 147 5.22 -12.00 -11.54
CA LYS A 147 6.01 -13.00 -10.81
C LYS A 147 5.82 -12.90 -9.28
N SER A 148 5.02 -11.94 -8.82
CA SER A 148 4.61 -11.81 -7.43
C SER A 148 3.66 -12.95 -7.04
N ARG A 149 4.21 -14.16 -6.94
CA ARG A 149 3.70 -15.17 -6.01
C ARG A 149 4.05 -14.65 -4.63
N ALA A 150 3.28 -13.72 -4.07
CA ALA A 150 3.51 -13.51 -2.65
C ALA A 150 3.09 -14.74 -1.87
N ALA A 151 3.55 -14.74 -0.63
CA ALA A 151 3.49 -15.88 0.26
C ALA A 151 2.05 -16.05 0.78
N TRP A 152 1.10 -16.29 -0.13
CA TRP A 152 -0.34 -16.30 0.11
C TRP A 152 -0.81 -17.53 0.89
N ASP A 153 -0.04 -18.61 0.84
CA ASP A 153 -0.32 -19.76 1.69
C ASP A 153 0.14 -19.44 3.09
N VAL A 154 -0.80 -18.94 3.89
CA VAL A 154 -0.57 -18.83 5.32
C VAL A 154 -0.48 -20.24 5.93
N SER A 155 -1.05 -21.30 5.34
CA SER A 155 -0.92 -22.68 5.85
C SER A 155 -0.19 -23.61 4.88
N ASP A 156 0.44 -24.67 5.40
CA ASP A 156 0.98 -25.77 4.59
C ASP A 156 -0.12 -26.67 3.99
N SER A 157 -1.36 -26.56 4.50
CA SER A 157 -2.52 -27.38 4.10
C SER A 157 -3.78 -26.52 3.88
N PRO A 158 -3.88 -25.77 2.77
CA PRO A 158 -5.07 -24.97 2.47
C PRO A 158 -6.30 -25.84 2.15
N ALA A 159 -7.47 -25.45 2.67
CA ALA A 159 -8.75 -26.06 2.34
C ALA A 159 -9.25 -25.56 0.97
N ARG A 160 -9.67 -26.48 0.10
CA ARG A 160 -10.29 -26.12 -1.19
C ARG A 160 -11.72 -25.62 -0.96
N VAL A 161 -12.04 -24.48 -1.54
CA VAL A 161 -13.37 -23.86 -1.52
C VAL A 161 -13.73 -23.37 -2.93
N ARG A 162 -14.89 -22.73 -3.10
CA ARG A 162 -15.26 -22.07 -4.34
C ARG A 162 -15.64 -20.61 -4.08
N VAL A 163 -15.37 -19.76 -5.06
CA VAL A 163 -15.81 -18.35 -5.10
C VAL A 163 -16.44 -18.15 -6.47
N ASN A 164 -17.75 -17.87 -6.51
CA ASN A 164 -18.50 -17.72 -7.77
C ASN A 164 -18.30 -18.93 -8.70
N GLY A 165 -18.32 -20.14 -8.13
CA GLY A 165 -18.11 -21.39 -8.87
C GLY A 165 -16.66 -21.70 -9.27
N LYS A 166 -15.72 -20.76 -9.16
CA LYS A 166 -14.30 -20.97 -9.49
C LYS A 166 -13.52 -21.59 -8.31
N PRO A 167 -12.45 -22.36 -8.56
CA PRO A 167 -11.58 -22.87 -7.51
C PRO A 167 -10.99 -21.74 -6.66
N ALA A 168 -11.02 -21.95 -5.35
CA ALA A 168 -10.44 -21.05 -4.37
C ALA A 168 -9.81 -21.86 -3.23
N TRP A 169 -8.98 -21.19 -2.42
CA TRP A 169 -8.27 -21.82 -1.31
C TRP A 169 -8.37 -20.95 -0.08
N TYR A 170 -8.86 -21.54 1.01
CA TYR A 170 -8.92 -20.93 2.33
C TYR A 170 -7.81 -21.51 3.21
N SER A 171 -7.16 -20.67 3.99
CA SER A 171 -6.09 -21.08 4.90
C SER A 171 -6.11 -20.27 6.20
N VAL A 172 -5.60 -20.89 7.26
CA VAL A 172 -5.46 -20.28 8.60
C VAL A 172 -4.07 -20.59 9.13
N LYS A 173 -3.38 -19.60 9.70
CA LYS A 173 -2.15 -19.80 10.47
C LYS A 173 -2.06 -18.82 11.62
N GLY A 174 -1.95 -19.38 12.82
CA GLY A 174 -1.94 -18.60 14.05
C GLY A 174 -3.19 -17.71 14.13
N ALA A 175 -2.98 -16.41 14.25
CA ALA A 175 -4.05 -15.43 14.37
C ALA A 175 -4.57 -14.92 13.02
N ALA A 176 -4.07 -15.40 11.87
CA ALA A 176 -4.47 -14.91 10.55
C ALA A 176 -5.21 -15.98 9.74
N SER A 177 -6.12 -15.53 8.89
CA SER A 177 -6.81 -16.32 7.87
C SER A 177 -6.72 -15.63 6.52
N ALA A 178 -6.73 -16.41 5.46
CA ALA A 178 -6.73 -15.90 4.10
C ALA A 178 -7.63 -16.72 3.18
N ILE A 179 -8.14 -16.08 2.14
CA ILE A 179 -8.73 -16.76 0.98
C ILE A 179 -8.10 -16.21 -0.30
N ARG A 180 -7.80 -17.10 -1.25
CA ARG A 180 -7.35 -16.72 -2.59
C ARG A 180 -8.20 -17.35 -3.66
N TRP A 181 -8.38 -16.64 -4.77
CA TRP A 181 -9.08 -17.13 -5.96
C TRP A 181 -8.53 -16.47 -7.22
N GLU A 182 -8.76 -17.11 -8.36
CA GLU A 182 -8.42 -16.57 -9.67
C GLU A 182 -9.57 -15.67 -10.16
N HIS A 183 -9.31 -14.36 -10.28
CA HIS A 183 -10.32 -13.40 -10.73
C HIS A 183 -10.39 -13.32 -12.27
N ALA A 184 -9.24 -13.48 -12.92
CA ALA A 184 -9.05 -13.53 -14.38
C ALA A 184 -7.95 -14.54 -14.72
N PRO A 185 -7.85 -15.06 -15.97
CA PRO A 185 -6.81 -16.03 -16.35
C PRO A 185 -5.40 -15.55 -15.97
N GLY A 186 -4.73 -16.25 -15.05
CA GLY A 186 -3.42 -15.91 -14.50
C GLY A 186 -3.41 -14.82 -13.41
N GLY A 187 -4.53 -14.14 -13.17
CA GLY A 187 -4.70 -13.05 -12.21
C GLY A 187 -5.33 -13.53 -10.90
N TRP A 188 -4.71 -13.17 -9.77
CA TRP A 188 -5.07 -13.67 -8.45
C TRP A 188 -5.56 -12.57 -7.52
N ALA A 189 -6.59 -12.87 -6.74
CA ALA A 189 -7.08 -12.02 -5.66
C ALA A 189 -6.92 -12.76 -4.34
N VAL A 190 -6.53 -12.03 -3.30
CA VAL A 190 -6.26 -12.56 -1.96
C VAL A 190 -6.87 -11.64 -0.92
N ILE A 191 -7.71 -12.16 -0.05
CA ILE A 191 -8.13 -11.47 1.16
C ILE A 191 -7.35 -12.07 2.33
N GLU A 192 -6.66 -11.24 3.09
CA GLU A 192 -5.90 -11.63 4.29
C GLU A 192 -6.37 -10.82 5.51
N THR A 193 -6.57 -11.47 6.65
CA THR A 193 -6.99 -10.81 7.88
C THR A 193 -5.79 -10.22 8.63
N SER A 194 -5.91 -8.97 9.08
CA SER A 194 -4.88 -8.29 9.89
C SER A 194 -5.07 -8.44 11.40
N GLY A 195 -6.08 -9.21 11.81
CA GLY A 195 -6.42 -9.53 13.19
C GLY A 195 -6.97 -10.95 13.29
N PRO A 196 -7.76 -11.30 14.33
CA PRO A 196 -8.29 -12.64 14.54
C PRO A 196 -8.87 -13.26 13.27
N PRO A 197 -8.68 -14.58 13.05
CA PRO A 197 -9.08 -15.21 11.81
C PRO A 197 -10.60 -15.07 11.62
N LEU A 198 -11.01 -14.75 10.40
CA LEU A 198 -12.42 -14.72 10.03
C LEU A 198 -12.87 -16.13 9.63
N PRO A 199 -14.12 -16.52 9.92
CA PRO A 199 -14.65 -17.82 9.50
C PRO A 199 -14.56 -17.98 7.98
N GLN A 200 -14.29 -19.21 7.51
CA GLN A 200 -14.21 -19.53 6.09
C GLN A 200 -15.39 -18.98 5.27
N GLN A 201 -16.63 -19.18 5.76
CA GLN A 201 -17.83 -18.71 5.08
C GLN A 201 -17.87 -17.17 4.93
N THR A 202 -17.31 -16.43 5.90
CA THR A 202 -17.21 -14.97 5.84
C THR A 202 -16.24 -14.54 4.74
N LEU A 203 -15.06 -15.16 4.67
CA LEU A 203 -14.08 -14.86 3.62
C LEU A 203 -14.57 -15.25 2.22
N VAL A 204 -15.29 -16.36 2.08
CA VAL A 204 -15.96 -16.73 0.82
C VAL A 204 -16.98 -15.67 0.42
N SER A 205 -17.85 -15.26 1.34
CA SER A 205 -18.88 -14.24 1.07
C SER A 205 -18.27 -12.89 0.67
N LEU A 206 -17.17 -12.49 1.32
CA LEU A 206 -16.41 -11.29 0.95
C LEU A 206 -15.82 -11.40 -0.46
N ALA A 207 -15.15 -12.51 -0.76
CA ALA A 207 -14.54 -12.76 -2.07
C ALA A 207 -15.59 -12.75 -3.20
N GLU A 208 -16.76 -13.36 -2.95
CA GLU A 208 -17.87 -13.37 -3.90
C GLU A 208 -18.52 -11.99 -4.09
N ALA A 209 -18.47 -11.13 -3.07
CA ALA A 209 -18.99 -9.76 -3.11
C ALA A 209 -18.05 -8.75 -3.77
N VAL A 210 -16.76 -9.08 -3.99
CA VAL A 210 -15.83 -8.20 -4.72
C VAL A 210 -16.37 -7.91 -6.13
N ARG A 211 -16.33 -6.63 -6.52
CA ARG A 211 -16.74 -6.18 -7.85
C ARG A 211 -15.57 -5.47 -8.52
N PHE A 212 -15.28 -5.90 -9.74
CA PHE A 212 -14.31 -5.26 -10.62
C PHE A 212 -15.04 -4.28 -11.56
N THR A 213 -14.37 -3.19 -11.91
CA THR A 213 -14.87 -2.11 -12.78
C THR A 213 -13.85 -1.79 -13.87
N ALA A 214 -14.24 -0.97 -14.85
CA ALA A 214 -13.31 -0.32 -15.76
C ALA A 214 -12.18 0.37 -14.97
N PRO A 215 -10.92 0.31 -15.46
CA PRO A 215 -9.82 1.01 -14.81
C PRO A 215 -10.14 2.50 -14.63
N TYR A 216 -9.83 3.04 -13.46
CA TYR A 216 -9.87 4.47 -13.19
C TYR A 216 -8.54 4.91 -12.58
N GLU A 217 -8.05 6.06 -13.00
CA GLU A 217 -6.72 6.56 -12.65
C GLU A 217 -6.63 6.93 -11.16
N VAL A 218 -5.44 6.74 -10.58
CA VAL A 218 -5.14 7.26 -9.26
C VAL A 218 -4.88 8.77 -9.33
N THR A 219 -5.42 9.49 -8.36
CA THR A 219 -5.24 10.94 -8.23
C THR A 219 -4.36 11.29 -7.04
N VAL A 220 -3.75 12.48 -7.01
CA VAL A 220 -2.91 12.96 -5.91
C VAL A 220 -3.19 14.45 -5.64
N PRO A 221 -3.06 14.92 -4.39
CA PRO A 221 -3.42 16.28 -4.01
C PRO A 221 -2.36 17.33 -4.39
N TYR A 222 -1.42 17.00 -5.29
CA TYR A 222 -0.34 17.92 -5.66
C TYR A 222 0.12 17.73 -7.10
N ARG A 223 0.80 18.73 -7.65
CA ARG A 223 1.63 18.62 -8.86
C ARG A 223 3.06 19.03 -8.55
N LEU A 224 4.00 18.45 -9.28
CA LEU A 224 5.41 18.78 -9.22
C LEU A 224 5.83 19.48 -10.52
N SER A 225 6.44 20.64 -10.41
CA SER A 225 7.19 21.25 -11.52
C SER A 225 8.63 20.70 -11.63
N TYR A 226 9.09 19.98 -10.60
CA TYR A 226 10.42 19.40 -10.54
C TYR A 226 10.42 18.03 -9.85
N LEU A 227 11.11 17.07 -10.48
CA LEU A 227 11.41 15.77 -9.92
C LEU A 227 12.86 15.41 -10.27
N PRO A 228 13.70 14.92 -9.33
CA PRO A 228 15.07 14.61 -9.64
C PRO A 228 15.16 13.52 -10.72
N ALA A 229 16.14 13.64 -11.61
CA ALA A 229 16.29 12.73 -12.74
C ALA A 229 16.34 11.25 -12.28
N GLY A 230 15.68 10.37 -13.03
CA GLY A 230 15.65 8.93 -12.76
C GLY A 230 14.53 8.44 -11.84
N TYR A 231 13.98 9.26 -10.93
CA TYR A 231 12.82 8.90 -10.07
C TYR A 231 11.44 8.71 -10.74
N ARG A 232 10.97 7.49 -10.95
CA ARG A 232 9.62 7.21 -11.48
C ARG A 232 8.66 6.78 -10.37
N PRO A 233 7.34 7.03 -10.49
CA PRO A 233 6.37 6.46 -9.56
C PRO A 233 6.50 4.94 -9.57
N PHE A 234 6.47 4.34 -8.39
CA PHE A 234 6.50 2.90 -8.23
C PHE A 234 5.26 2.41 -7.50
N HIS A 235 4.73 3.18 -6.55
CA HIS A 235 3.56 2.79 -5.76
C HIS A 235 2.88 4.02 -5.19
N VAL A 236 1.55 4.05 -5.26
CA VAL A 236 0.73 5.11 -4.70
C VAL A 236 -0.17 4.52 -3.62
N VAL A 237 -0.26 5.19 -2.48
CA VAL A 237 -1.17 4.83 -1.38
C VAL A 237 -2.04 6.02 -1.02
N GLN A 238 -3.35 5.79 -0.98
CA GLN A 238 -4.36 6.74 -0.57
C GLN A 238 -5.12 6.15 0.62
N ALA A 239 -5.11 6.82 1.77
CA ALA A 239 -5.92 6.40 2.90
C ALA A 239 -6.93 7.49 3.27
N SER A 240 -8.21 7.14 3.23
CA SER A 240 -9.31 7.93 3.79
C SER A 240 -9.84 7.27 5.08
N PRO A 241 -10.33 8.05 6.07
CA PRO A 241 -10.61 9.48 6.01
C PRO A 241 -9.42 10.41 6.32
N ALA A 242 -8.25 9.87 6.67
CA ALA A 242 -7.09 10.68 7.12
C ALA A 242 -6.45 11.60 6.05
N ALA A 243 -7.07 11.72 4.86
CA ALA A 243 -6.59 12.49 3.71
C ALA A 243 -5.07 12.32 3.49
N LEU A 244 -4.63 11.05 3.55
CA LEU A 244 -3.24 10.65 3.36
C LEU A 244 -3.05 10.24 1.90
N SER A 245 -2.07 10.86 1.23
CA SER A 245 -1.61 10.47 -0.09
C SER A 245 -0.10 10.28 -0.08
N VAL A 246 0.37 9.07 -0.36
CA VAL A 246 1.78 8.71 -0.49
C VAL A 246 2.06 8.33 -1.93
N VAL A 247 3.06 8.96 -2.54
CA VAL A 247 3.66 8.48 -3.79
C VAL A 247 5.08 8.07 -3.48
N GLN A 248 5.35 6.78 -3.63
CA GLN A 248 6.69 6.24 -3.56
C GLN A 248 7.29 6.22 -4.97
N LEU A 249 8.50 6.73 -5.07
CA LEU A 249 9.25 6.94 -6.28
C LEU A 249 10.54 6.13 -6.21
N GLU A 250 10.95 5.53 -7.32
CA GLU A 250 12.16 4.72 -7.39
C GLU A 250 13.09 5.19 -8.50
N ARG A 251 14.40 4.97 -8.31
CA ARG A 251 15.43 5.08 -9.33
C ARG A 251 16.44 3.94 -9.16
N ASP A 252 17.36 3.80 -10.11
CA ASP A 252 18.46 2.84 -9.96
C ASP A 252 19.28 3.17 -8.70
N GLY A 253 19.25 2.26 -7.73
CA GLY A 253 20.00 2.39 -6.48
C GLY A 253 19.37 3.29 -5.41
N GLY A 254 18.14 3.77 -5.57
CA GLY A 254 17.49 4.62 -4.57
C GLY A 254 15.97 4.67 -4.66
N ALA A 255 15.33 5.04 -3.55
CA ALA A 255 13.92 5.37 -3.47
C ALA A 255 13.76 6.77 -2.86
N MET A 256 12.63 7.40 -3.10
CA MET A 256 12.16 8.56 -2.36
C MET A 256 10.65 8.42 -2.20
N ASP A 257 10.06 9.10 -1.25
CA ASP A 257 8.62 9.18 -1.11
C ASP A 257 8.18 10.63 -0.84
N ILE A 258 6.98 10.92 -1.32
CA ILE A 258 6.26 12.17 -1.05
C ILE A 258 4.96 11.77 -0.38
N THR A 259 4.81 12.15 0.87
CA THR A 259 3.64 11.87 1.69
C THR A 259 2.95 13.20 2.03
N VAL A 260 1.69 13.35 1.64
CA VAL A 260 0.83 14.47 2.06
C VAL A 260 -0.11 13.96 3.14
N LEU A 261 -0.12 14.64 4.29
CA LEU A 261 -0.93 14.33 5.47
C LEU A 261 -1.78 15.56 5.81
N ASP A 262 -3.09 15.38 6.02
CA ASP A 262 -3.92 16.45 6.55
C ASP A 262 -3.50 16.83 7.98
N GLY A 263 -3.62 18.11 8.28
CA GLY A 263 -3.19 18.72 9.53
C GLY A 263 -1.74 19.20 9.52
N PRO A 264 -1.45 20.34 10.18
CA PRO A 264 -0.10 20.82 10.31
C PRO A 264 0.75 19.87 11.17
N PRO A 265 2.06 19.80 10.93
CA PRO A 265 2.95 19.01 11.75
C PRO A 265 3.08 19.60 13.16
N SER A 266 2.83 20.90 13.32
CA SER A 266 2.82 21.59 14.62
C SER A 266 1.76 21.10 15.59
N GLY A 267 0.71 20.43 15.11
CA GLY A 267 -0.27 19.75 15.97
C GLY A 267 0.23 18.41 16.54
N ARG A 268 1.39 17.91 16.09
CA ARG A 268 1.91 16.59 16.49
C ARG A 268 2.79 16.71 17.73
N PRO A 269 2.61 15.82 18.74
CA PRO A 269 3.50 15.76 19.88
C PRO A 269 4.96 15.58 19.44
N GLY A 270 5.85 16.42 19.98
CA GLY A 270 7.29 16.34 19.69
C GLY A 270 7.73 17.02 18.39
N TRP A 271 6.83 17.66 17.65
CA TRP A 271 7.24 18.47 16.51
C TRP A 271 8.07 19.67 16.96
N ARG A 272 9.31 19.73 16.47
CA ARG A 272 10.27 20.81 16.75
C ARG A 272 11.03 21.07 15.46
N PRO A 273 10.64 22.09 14.67
CA PRO A 273 11.32 22.37 13.42
C PRO A 273 12.75 22.77 13.72
N ASP A 274 13.70 22.06 13.13
CA ASP A 274 15.13 22.25 13.37
C ASP A 274 15.82 22.97 12.22
N ARG A 275 15.09 23.21 11.11
CA ARG A 275 15.59 23.88 9.91
C ARG A 275 14.47 24.35 9.02
N THR A 276 14.85 24.82 7.83
CA THR A 276 13.94 25.11 6.73
C THR A 276 14.24 24.31 5.48
N ILE A 277 13.19 23.99 4.71
CA ILE A 277 13.25 23.40 3.36
C ILE A 277 12.40 24.30 2.46
N ALA A 278 13.00 24.85 1.40
CA ALA A 278 12.35 25.84 0.53
C ALA A 278 11.67 27.00 1.29
N GLY A 279 12.34 27.52 2.34
CA GLY A 279 11.82 28.61 3.17
C GLY A 279 10.74 28.21 4.18
N ARG A 280 10.30 26.95 4.21
CA ARG A 280 9.27 26.45 5.13
C ARG A 280 9.90 25.77 6.35
N PRO A 281 9.32 25.91 7.56
CA PRO A 281 9.74 25.14 8.73
C PRO A 281 9.70 23.64 8.44
N ALA A 282 10.75 22.94 8.84
CA ALA A 282 10.85 21.51 8.65
C ALA A 282 11.55 20.84 9.83
N GLN A 283 11.16 19.61 10.11
CA GLN A 283 11.86 18.71 11.01
C GLN A 283 12.38 17.53 10.19
N CYS A 284 13.70 17.35 10.17
CA CYS A 284 14.31 16.26 9.42
C CYS A 284 14.85 15.17 10.36
N THR A 285 14.68 13.92 9.97
CA THR A 285 15.17 12.75 10.68
C THR A 285 16.05 11.93 9.74
N ASP A 286 17.22 11.53 10.25
CA ASP A 286 18.09 10.59 9.56
C ASP A 286 17.59 9.16 9.86
N LEU A 287 17.11 8.49 8.83
CA LEU A 287 16.64 7.11 8.86
C LEU A 287 17.72 6.19 8.26
N VAL A 288 17.59 4.88 8.49
CA VAL A 288 18.51 3.86 7.96
C VAL A 288 18.57 3.89 6.42
N ASP A 289 17.48 4.29 5.78
CA ASP A 289 17.34 4.36 4.33
C ASP A 289 17.56 5.75 3.75
N GLY A 290 17.85 6.77 4.56
CA GLY A 290 18.11 8.13 4.10
C GLY A 290 17.54 9.20 5.00
N ARG A 291 17.57 10.45 4.55
CA ARG A 291 16.96 11.57 5.28
C ARG A 291 15.52 11.77 4.85
N ARG A 292 14.60 11.93 5.80
CA ARG A 292 13.20 12.33 5.59
C ARG A 292 12.93 13.63 6.32
N CYS A 293 12.18 14.54 5.70
CA CYS A 293 11.84 15.83 6.27
C CYS A 293 10.32 16.03 6.26
N ALA A 294 9.73 16.27 7.43
CA ALA A 294 8.35 16.73 7.56
C ALA A 294 8.32 18.26 7.43
N VAL A 295 7.70 18.76 6.35
CA VAL A 295 7.65 20.17 5.99
C VAL A 295 6.25 20.73 6.28
N ASP A 296 6.21 21.88 6.95
CA ASP A 296 4.97 22.55 7.33
C ASP A 296 4.41 23.42 6.17
N PHE A 297 3.20 23.10 5.73
CA PHE A 297 2.44 23.88 4.74
C PHE A 297 1.28 24.67 5.36
N GLY A 298 1.21 24.75 6.68
CA GLY A 298 0.22 25.51 7.44
C GLY A 298 -1.02 24.68 7.77
N THR A 299 -1.70 24.12 6.77
CA THR A 299 -2.92 23.32 6.99
C THR A 299 -2.70 21.81 6.83
N PHE A 300 -1.59 21.42 6.19
CA PHE A 300 -1.19 20.04 5.97
C PHE A 300 0.33 19.90 6.13
N THR A 301 0.78 18.65 6.22
CA THR A 301 2.19 18.30 6.27
C THR A 301 2.61 17.61 4.98
N VAL A 302 3.80 17.91 4.50
CA VAL A 302 4.45 17.13 3.45
C VAL A 302 5.69 16.48 4.01
N ASP A 303 5.69 15.15 4.10
CA ASP A 303 6.95 14.43 4.28
C ASP A 303 7.58 14.17 2.92
N VAL A 304 8.83 14.57 2.76
CA VAL A 304 9.60 14.34 1.55
C VAL A 304 10.97 13.76 1.93
N GLY A 305 11.45 12.81 1.14
CA GLY A 305 12.80 12.28 1.28
C GLY A 305 12.82 10.77 1.11
N SER A 306 13.73 10.12 1.83
CA SER A 306 14.23 8.75 1.69
C SER A 306 15.28 8.55 0.57
N GLY A 307 16.13 7.54 0.76
CA GLY A 307 17.27 7.22 -0.11
C GLY A 307 18.45 8.18 -0.02
N THR A 308 19.04 8.44 -1.20
CA THR A 308 20.22 9.27 -1.42
C THR A 308 19.88 10.72 -1.85
N VAL A 309 18.64 11.16 -1.61
CA VAL A 309 18.19 12.51 -1.98
C VAL A 309 18.87 13.54 -1.08
N SER A 310 19.57 14.50 -1.69
CA SER A 310 20.24 15.56 -0.94
C SER A 310 19.23 16.58 -0.41
N ARG A 311 19.64 17.38 0.59
CA ARG A 311 18.80 18.48 1.09
C ARG A 311 18.44 19.49 0.00
N ALA A 312 19.38 19.79 -0.89
CA ALA A 312 19.15 20.70 -2.01
C ALA A 312 18.08 20.15 -2.97
N GLU A 313 18.13 18.86 -3.26
CA GLU A 313 17.13 18.19 -4.09
C GLU A 313 15.74 18.19 -3.43
N MET A 314 15.67 17.87 -2.13
CA MET A 314 14.40 17.98 -1.37
C MET A 314 13.83 19.40 -1.42
N ALA A 315 14.68 20.43 -1.26
CA ALA A 315 14.25 21.82 -1.36
C ALA A 315 13.70 22.17 -2.75
N ARG A 316 14.31 21.67 -3.83
CA ARG A 316 13.80 21.89 -5.20
C ARG A 316 12.45 21.20 -5.43
N VAL A 317 12.29 19.96 -4.93
CA VAL A 317 11.00 19.25 -5.00
C VAL A 317 9.92 20.03 -4.27
N VAL A 318 10.16 20.41 -3.01
CA VAL A 318 9.20 21.17 -2.18
C VAL A 318 8.87 22.53 -2.80
N ALA A 319 9.87 23.25 -3.33
CA ALA A 319 9.64 24.52 -4.01
C ALA A 319 8.80 24.37 -5.29
N GLY A 320 8.84 23.21 -5.95
CA GLY A 320 8.08 22.89 -7.14
C GLY A 320 6.69 22.32 -6.89
N MET A 321 6.25 22.20 -5.64
CA MET A 321 4.92 21.64 -5.33
C MET A 321 3.82 22.70 -5.44
N SER A 322 2.74 22.34 -6.12
CA SER A 322 1.45 23.03 -6.06
C SER A 322 0.40 22.04 -5.57
N PHE A 323 -0.61 22.50 -4.83
CA PHE A 323 -1.58 21.62 -4.16
C PHE A 323 -2.99 21.91 -4.62
N ALA A 324 -3.76 20.83 -4.78
CA ALA A 324 -5.21 20.85 -4.78
C ALA A 324 -5.73 20.96 -3.33
N ASP A 325 -7.05 20.94 -3.12
CA ASP A 325 -7.57 20.81 -1.77
C ASP A 325 -7.34 19.37 -1.28
N VAL A 326 -6.44 19.21 -0.30
CA VAL A 326 -6.08 17.92 0.29
C VAL A 326 -7.29 17.20 0.88
N ARG A 327 -8.35 17.93 1.26
CA ARG A 327 -9.58 17.37 1.84
C ARG A 327 -10.67 17.09 0.81
N ASP A 328 -10.52 17.56 -0.42
CA ASP A 328 -11.47 17.31 -1.50
C ASP A 328 -10.83 16.51 -2.66
N PRO A 329 -10.96 15.17 -2.64
CA PRO A 329 -10.46 14.30 -3.71
C PRO A 329 -10.96 14.63 -5.11
N ALA A 330 -12.08 15.35 -5.25
CA ALA A 330 -12.60 15.77 -6.56
C ALA A 330 -11.72 16.84 -7.22
N THR A 331 -10.87 17.52 -6.44
CA THR A 331 -9.93 18.54 -6.95
C THR A 331 -8.55 17.97 -7.28
N TRP A 332 -8.29 16.71 -6.92
CA TRP A 332 -6.98 16.08 -7.07
C TRP A 332 -6.63 15.85 -8.54
N HIS A 333 -5.33 15.70 -8.80
CA HIS A 333 -4.80 15.55 -10.14
C HIS A 333 -4.52 14.09 -10.47
N GLU A 334 -4.81 13.65 -11.68
CA GLU A 334 -4.33 12.34 -12.18
C GLU A 334 -2.81 12.25 -12.03
N LEU A 335 -2.30 11.09 -11.59
CA LEU A 335 -0.88 10.90 -11.27
C LEU A 335 0.06 11.26 -12.44
N ASP A 336 -0.30 10.85 -13.66
CA ASP A 336 0.51 11.08 -14.86
C ASP A 336 0.58 12.58 -15.22
N ALA A 337 -0.45 13.36 -14.88
CA ALA A 337 -0.46 14.82 -15.05
C ALA A 337 0.16 15.56 -13.85
N ALA A 338 0.25 14.91 -12.69
CA ALA A 338 0.79 15.48 -11.46
C ALA A 338 2.33 15.46 -11.42
N LEU A 339 2.96 14.51 -12.11
CA LEU A 339 4.41 14.37 -12.16
C LEU A 339 4.93 14.89 -13.50
N PRO A 340 6.10 15.56 -13.54
CA PRO A 340 6.63 16.07 -14.80
C PRO A 340 6.93 14.90 -15.74
N ALA A 341 6.54 15.05 -17.00
CA ALA A 341 6.89 14.12 -18.07
C ALA A 341 8.41 13.96 -18.15
N ARG A 342 8.85 12.76 -18.50
CA ARG A 342 10.26 12.39 -18.61
C ARG A 342 10.68 12.23 -20.05
#